data_AF-A0A8C0DJF6-F1
#
_entry.id   AF-A0A8C0DJF6-F1
#
_cell.length_a   1.000
_cell.length_b   1.000
_cell.length_c   1.000
_cell.angle_alpha   90.00
_cell.angle_beta   90.00
_cell.angle_gamma   90.00
#
_symmetry.space_group_name_H-M   'P 1'
#
loop_
_entity.id
_entity.type
_entity.pdbx_description
1 polymer ?
#
loop_
_entity_poly.entity_id
_entity_poly.type
_entity_poly.pdbx_seq_one_letter_code
_entity_poly.pdbx_strand_id
1 'polypeptide(L)'
;MATALLRKVVSAVGPLLHLGGRPLSALAQCPPRSCPRVGAPPSPAAALLSARPALGLQQPALGFKTKGVLKRRCKGCYLVKRRGRWFVYCKTNPKHKQRQM
;
A
#
# COMPACT_ATOMS: atom_id res chain seq x y z
N MET A 1 0.83 -17.68 62.29
CA MET A 1 1.98 -17.01 61.64
C MET A 1 1.44 -16.03 60.61
N ALA A 2 1.27 -14.78 61.02
CA ALA A 2 0.87 -13.68 60.16
C ALA A 2 2.10 -13.12 59.44
N THR A 3 1.98 -12.79 58.16
CA THR A 3 2.57 -11.59 57.56
C THR A 3 1.93 -11.33 56.19
N ALA A 4 1.16 -10.25 56.12
CA ALA A 4 0.79 -9.59 54.89
C ALA A 4 2.02 -8.92 54.27
N LEU A 5 2.16 -8.93 52.95
CA LEU A 5 2.82 -7.84 52.22
C LEU A 5 2.16 -7.63 50.85
N LEU A 6 1.24 -6.67 50.84
CA LEU A 6 0.87 -5.90 49.65
C LEU A 6 2.06 -5.01 49.21
N ARG A 7 1.95 -4.53 47.96
CA ARG A 7 2.57 -3.34 47.34
C ARG A 7 3.76 -3.64 46.42
N LYS A 8 3.61 -3.29 45.13
CA LYS A 8 3.78 -1.91 44.66
C LYS A 8 3.27 -1.75 43.23
N VAL A 9 2.31 -0.85 43.08
CA VAL A 9 2.06 -0.12 41.83
C VAL A 9 3.04 1.04 41.82
N VAL A 10 3.80 1.23 40.74
CA VAL A 10 4.39 2.52 40.41
C VAL A 10 4.26 2.74 38.91
N SER A 11 3.63 3.88 38.62
CA SER A 11 3.37 4.47 37.33
C SER A 11 4.63 5.20 36.86
N ALA A 12 5.01 5.03 35.59
CA ALA A 12 5.92 5.94 34.92
C ALA A 12 5.18 6.51 33.70
N VAL A 13 4.44 7.57 33.99
CA VAL A 13 4.01 8.62 33.07
C VAL A 13 5.16 9.02 32.14
N GLY A 14 5.03 8.72 30.85
CA GLY A 14 5.87 9.30 29.81
C GLY A 14 5.41 10.74 29.50
N PRO A 15 6.31 11.72 29.35
CA PRO A 15 5.95 13.09 29.05
C PRO A 15 5.33 13.24 27.65
N LEU A 16 4.06 13.65 27.62
CA LEU A 16 3.46 14.39 26.52
C LEU A 16 4.13 15.77 26.46
N LEU A 17 4.97 16.01 25.44
CA LEU A 17 5.36 17.34 24.97
C LEU A 17 5.12 17.35 23.45
N HIS A 18 3.97 17.84 23.02
CA HIS A 18 3.69 19.23 22.63
C HIS A 18 4.27 19.66 21.28
N LEU A 19 3.32 19.99 20.38
CA LEU A 19 3.34 21.15 19.48
C LEU A 19 4.43 21.19 18.40
N GLY A 20 4.17 20.46 17.31
CA GLY A 20 4.65 20.82 15.97
C GLY A 20 3.50 21.34 15.11
N GLY A 21 2.83 22.40 15.55
CA GLY A 21 1.84 23.12 14.74
C GLY A 21 2.52 23.71 13.52
N ARG A 22 2.35 23.09 12.34
CA ARG A 22 2.73 23.72 11.08
C ARG A 22 1.59 24.66 10.67
N PRO A 23 1.85 25.96 10.55
CA PRO A 23 0.81 26.95 10.32
C PRO A 23 0.12 26.73 8.97
N LEU A 24 -1.20 26.84 9.01
CA LEU A 24 -2.03 27.17 7.87
C LEU A 24 -1.55 28.49 7.24
N SER A 25 -1.70 28.59 5.92
CA SER A 25 -1.73 29.83 5.16
C SER A 25 -0.39 30.43 4.73
N ALA A 26 0.15 29.92 3.62
CA ALA A 26 0.74 30.81 2.61
C ALA A 26 -0.30 30.96 1.51
N LEU A 27 -1.01 32.10 1.55
CA LEU A 27 -1.84 32.60 0.46
C LEU A 27 -1.00 32.73 -0.81
N ALA A 28 -1.72 32.67 -1.94
CA ALA A 28 -1.30 33.02 -3.29
C ALA A 28 -0.62 31.90 -4.10
N GLN A 29 -1.44 31.05 -4.70
CA GLN A 29 -1.19 30.66 -6.09
C GLN A 29 -2.43 31.01 -6.90
N CYS A 30 -2.31 32.16 -7.56
CA CYS A 30 -3.18 32.67 -8.60
C CYS A 30 -3.50 31.53 -9.60
N PRO A 31 -4.75 31.37 -10.07
CA PRO A 31 -5.01 30.46 -11.18
C PRO A 31 -4.15 30.92 -12.37
N PRO A 32 -3.42 30.03 -13.06
CA PRO A 32 -2.83 30.40 -14.32
C PRO A 32 -3.99 30.80 -15.24
N ARG A 33 -4.03 32.10 -15.58
CA ARG A 33 -4.83 32.61 -16.68
C ARG A 33 -4.62 31.68 -17.86
N SER A 34 -5.71 31.12 -18.35
CA SER A 34 -5.78 30.41 -19.61
C SER A 34 -5.41 31.38 -20.73
N CYS A 35 -4.12 31.48 -21.04
CA CYS A 35 -3.66 32.07 -22.29
C CYS A 35 -3.86 31.00 -23.38
N PRO A 36 -4.61 31.29 -24.46
CA PRO A 36 -4.58 30.41 -25.64
C PRO A 36 -3.14 30.42 -26.18
N ARG A 37 -2.49 29.25 -26.16
CA ARG A 37 -1.21 29.06 -26.84
C ARG A 37 -1.45 29.21 -28.34
N VAL A 38 -1.07 30.36 -28.88
CA VAL A 38 -0.86 30.53 -30.32
C VAL A 38 0.23 29.56 -30.73
N GLY A 39 -0.06 28.75 -31.76
CA GLY A 39 0.75 27.63 -32.18
C GLY A 39 2.17 28.04 -32.56
N ALA A 40 3.15 27.46 -31.88
CA ALA A 40 4.52 27.38 -32.36
C ALA A 40 4.70 26.05 -33.09
N PRO A 41 5.34 26.02 -34.27
CA PRO A 41 5.63 24.79 -34.98
C PRO A 41 6.59 23.91 -34.15
N PRO A 42 6.46 22.57 -34.21
CA PRO A 42 7.33 21.69 -33.45
C PRO A 42 8.77 21.80 -33.96
N SER A 43 9.63 22.35 -33.11
CA SER A 43 11.08 22.26 -33.31
C SER A 43 11.50 20.78 -33.24
N PRO A 44 12.26 20.24 -34.22
CA PRO A 44 12.63 18.83 -34.29
C PRO A 44 13.50 18.35 -33.11
N ALA A 45 14.00 19.28 -32.28
CA ALA A 45 14.80 18.97 -31.09
C ALA A 45 14.00 18.30 -29.95
N ALA A 46 12.67 18.40 -29.94
CA ALA A 46 11.83 17.78 -28.91
C ALA A 46 11.68 16.26 -29.05
N ALA A 47 12.06 15.68 -30.19
CA ALA A 47 11.89 14.25 -30.48
C ALA A 47 12.86 13.33 -29.71
N LEU A 48 13.99 13.86 -29.21
CA LEU A 48 15.03 13.03 -28.59
C LEU A 48 14.82 12.73 -27.10
N LEU A 49 13.87 13.41 -26.43
CA LEU A 49 13.59 13.22 -25.00
C LEU A 49 12.48 12.18 -24.72
N SER A 50 11.80 11.68 -25.75
CA SER A 50 10.71 10.69 -25.58
C SER A 50 11.18 9.23 -25.66
N ALA A 51 12.46 8.99 -25.99
CA ALA A 51 13.05 7.66 -25.92
C ALA A 51 13.39 7.30 -24.47
N ARG A 52 12.37 7.17 -23.62
CA ARG A 52 12.52 6.36 -22.40
C ARG A 52 12.68 4.92 -22.89
N PRO A 53 13.80 4.25 -22.62
CA PRO A 53 13.85 2.80 -22.80
C PRO A 53 12.71 2.26 -21.93
N ALA A 54 11.73 1.64 -22.56
CA ALA A 54 10.78 0.81 -21.84
C ALA A 54 11.56 -0.40 -21.33
N LEU A 55 12.39 -0.20 -20.30
CA LEU A 55 12.84 -1.28 -19.44
C LEU A 55 11.55 -1.94 -19.00
N GLY A 56 11.29 -3.13 -19.55
CA GLY A 56 10.04 -3.84 -19.41
C GLY A 56 9.63 -3.82 -17.95
N LEU A 57 8.67 -2.94 -17.63
CA LEU A 57 8.07 -2.87 -16.31
C LEU A 57 7.20 -4.12 -16.24
N GLN A 58 7.84 -5.25 -15.95
CA GLN A 58 7.22 -6.56 -15.83
C GLN A 58 6.16 -6.41 -14.76
N GLN A 59 4.91 -6.32 -15.19
CA GLN A 59 3.78 -6.22 -14.27
C GLN A 59 3.86 -7.41 -13.31
N PRO A 60 3.88 -7.19 -11.98
CA PRO A 60 4.02 -8.27 -11.03
C PRO A 60 2.92 -9.28 -11.26
N ALA A 61 3.32 -10.51 -11.59
CA ALA A 61 2.39 -11.60 -11.81
C ALA A 61 1.44 -11.70 -10.60
N LEU A 62 0.12 -11.69 -10.85
CA LEU A 62 -0.90 -11.77 -9.81
C LEU A 62 -0.73 -13.08 -9.01
N GLY A 63 -0.03 -12.98 -7.87
CA GLY A 63 0.28 -14.09 -6.98
C GLY A 63 -0.88 -14.49 -6.07
N PHE A 64 -0.56 -15.10 -4.93
CA PHE A 64 -1.55 -15.46 -3.92
C PHE A 64 -1.87 -14.28 -3.00
N LYS A 65 -3.15 -14.11 -2.63
CA LYS A 65 -3.54 -13.15 -1.58
C LYS A 65 -3.42 -13.81 -0.21
N THR A 66 -2.56 -13.28 0.67
CA THR A 66 -2.42 -13.78 2.04
C THR A 66 -3.64 -13.38 2.89
N LYS A 67 -4.21 -14.33 3.65
CA LYS A 67 -5.43 -14.18 4.45
C LYS A 67 -5.33 -15.03 5.72
N GLY A 68 -5.85 -14.53 6.85
CA GLY A 68 -5.96 -15.32 8.09
C GLY A 68 -6.98 -16.46 7.97
N VAL A 69 -8.14 -16.17 7.38
CA VAL A 69 -9.20 -17.16 7.12
C VAL A 69 -9.33 -17.41 5.63
N LEU A 70 -9.24 -18.66 5.23
CA LEU A 70 -9.39 -19.09 3.84
C LEU A 70 -10.85 -19.46 3.55
N LYS A 71 -11.38 -18.97 2.42
CA LYS A 71 -12.73 -19.31 1.96
C LYS A 71 -12.73 -19.64 0.47
N ARG A 72 -13.47 -20.69 0.09
CA ARG A 72 -13.74 -21.02 -1.32
C ARG A 72 -14.74 -20.01 -1.87
N ARG A 73 -14.46 -19.39 -3.02
CA ARG A 73 -15.33 -18.38 -3.65
C ARG A 73 -16.16 -18.94 -4.81
N CYS A 74 -15.72 -20.04 -5.41
CA CYS A 74 -16.44 -20.73 -6.48
C CYS A 74 -16.30 -22.25 -6.33
N LYS A 75 -17.09 -23.00 -7.11
CA LYS A 75 -17.09 -24.48 -7.11
C LYS A 75 -15.73 -25.08 -7.46
N GLY A 76 -14.96 -24.43 -8.35
CA GLY A 76 -13.61 -24.85 -8.73
C GLY A 76 -12.51 -24.48 -7.74
N CYS A 77 -12.83 -23.86 -6.59
CA CYS A 77 -11.86 -23.62 -5.53
C CYS A 77 -11.65 -24.88 -4.70
N TYR A 78 -10.39 -25.23 -4.44
CA TYR A 78 -10.05 -26.36 -3.58
C TYR A 78 -8.95 -25.98 -2.60
N LEU A 79 -9.01 -26.56 -1.40
CA LEU A 79 -8.05 -26.35 -0.33
C LEU A 79 -6.92 -27.37 -0.45
N VAL A 80 -5.68 -26.92 -0.27
CA VAL A 80 -4.50 -27.78 -0.22
C VAL A 80 -3.57 -27.31 0.88
N LYS A 81 -2.91 -28.23 1.58
CA LYS A 81 -1.83 -27.92 2.52
C LYS A 81 -0.49 -28.15 1.80
N ARG A 82 0.36 -27.12 1.75
CA ARG A 82 1.69 -27.18 1.12
C ARG A 82 2.68 -26.41 2.00
N ARG A 83 3.88 -26.93 2.22
CA ARG A 83 4.94 -26.24 3.00
C ARG A 83 4.42 -25.75 4.37
N GLY A 84 3.63 -26.59 5.05
CA GLY A 84 3.05 -26.29 6.37
C GLY A 84 1.86 -25.31 6.41
N ARG A 85 1.50 -24.66 5.29
CA ARG A 85 0.42 -23.66 5.23
C ARG A 85 -0.74 -24.13 4.39
N TRP A 86 -1.94 -23.65 4.69
CA TRP A 86 -3.12 -23.87 3.83
C TRP A 86 -3.17 -22.87 2.68
N PHE A 87 -3.67 -23.34 1.55
CA PHE A 87 -3.87 -22.54 0.33
C PHE A 87 -5.23 -22.86 -0.28
N VAL A 88 -5.83 -21.85 -0.92
CA VAL A 88 -6.93 -22.05 -1.86
C VAL A 88 -6.37 -21.91 -3.26
N TYR A 89 -6.49 -22.95 -4.07
CA TYR A 89 -6.22 -22.92 -5.50
C TYR A 89 -7.53 -22.85 -6.27
N CYS A 90 -7.48 -22.26 -7.46
CA CYS A 90 -8.58 -22.24 -8.41
C CYS A 90 -8.00 -22.25 -9.82
N LYS A 91 -8.46 -23.18 -10.66
CA LYS A 91 -8.06 -23.27 -12.07
C LYS A 91 -8.79 -22.24 -12.92
N THR A 92 -10.09 -22.06 -12.67
CA THR A 92 -10.97 -21.16 -13.43
C THR A 92 -10.65 -19.68 -13.22
N ASN A 93 -10.40 -19.27 -11.96
CA ASN A 93 -10.24 -17.87 -11.58
C ASN A 93 -8.99 -17.65 -10.72
N PRO A 94 -7.87 -17.13 -11.27
CA PRO A 94 -6.63 -16.94 -10.52
C PRO A 94 -6.76 -15.93 -9.38
N LYS A 95 -7.72 -14.99 -9.46
CA LYS A 95 -8.06 -14.03 -8.38
C LYS A 95 -8.54 -14.69 -7.08
N HIS A 96 -8.94 -15.97 -7.11
CA HIS A 96 -9.36 -16.72 -5.93
C HIS A 96 -8.21 -17.36 -5.15
N LYS A 97 -6.98 -17.32 -5.68
CA LYS A 97 -5.79 -17.88 -5.04
C LYS A 97 -5.51 -17.19 -3.71
N GLN A 98 -5.57 -17.95 -2.61
CA GLN A 98 -5.36 -17.44 -1.25
C GLN A 98 -4.30 -18.26 -0.51
N ARG A 99 -3.49 -17.61 0.33
CA ARG A 99 -2.48 -18.24 1.19
C ARG A 99 -2.80 -17.94 2.65
N GLN A 100 -2.69 -18.93 3.53
CA GLN A 100 -2.80 -18.70 4.98
C GLN A 100 -1.67 -17.78 5.46
N MET A 101 -2.03 -16.73 6.21
CA MET A 101 -1.07 -15.87 6.91
C MET A 101 -0.18 -16.70 7.84
#